data_AF-A0A117PU34-F1
#
_entry.id   AF-A0A117PU34-F1
#
_cell.length_a   1.000
_cell.length_b   1.000
_cell.length_c   1.000
_cell.angle_alpha   90.00
_cell.angle_beta   90.00
_cell.angle_gamma   90.00
#
_symmetry.space_group_name_H-M   'P 1'
#
loop_
_entity.id
_entity.type
_entity.pdbx_description
1 polymer ?
#
loop_
_entity_poly.entity_id
_entity_poly.type
_entity_poly.pdbx_seq_one_letter_code
_entity_poly.pdbx_strand_id
1 'polypeptide(L)'
;MSMRTKAVLAMTAVALSGGLAAAPAASAATSSAAAAPVGAATTYSCSVYWHETTNYAGYTAGYSWAWNDVVSPGHVGDRTAEVQCLLKFWGYNPGTVDGIYGDKTTAAVKSFQSDNGLTKDGSVGPQTWPVLRAGYKK
;
A
#
# COMPACT_ATOMS: atom_id res chain seq x y z
N MET A 1 52.44 26.49 -47.34
CA MET A 1 51.73 27.64 -47.95
C MET A 1 50.42 27.87 -47.19
N SER A 2 50.19 29.11 -46.71
CA SER A 2 48.92 29.84 -46.47
C SER A 2 47.64 29.09 -46.06
N MET A 3 46.73 29.55 -45.18
CA MET A 3 46.42 30.83 -44.51
C MET A 3 45.31 30.47 -43.47
N ARG A 4 45.42 30.86 -42.19
CA ARG A 4 44.73 31.99 -41.52
C ARG A 4 43.22 32.17 -41.80
N THR A 5 42.35 31.79 -40.85
CA THR A 5 41.05 32.45 -40.55
C THR A 5 40.66 32.15 -39.08
N LYS A 6 40.97 33.03 -38.11
CA LYS A 6 40.08 34.03 -37.49
C LYS A 6 38.66 33.55 -37.17
N ALA A 7 38.38 33.29 -35.89
CA ALA A 7 37.07 33.49 -35.28
C ALA A 7 37.27 34.03 -33.85
N VAL A 8 36.71 35.21 -33.61
CA VAL A 8 36.62 35.93 -32.33
C VAL A 8 35.13 36.18 -32.09
N LEU A 9 34.78 36.48 -30.84
CA LEU A 9 33.49 36.92 -30.26
C LEU A 9 32.64 35.78 -29.67
N ALA A 10 32.14 35.86 -28.44
CA ALA A 10 32.23 36.89 -27.41
C ALA A 10 31.93 36.23 -26.06
N MET A 11 32.76 36.49 -25.04
CA MET A 11 32.49 36.18 -23.64
C MET A 11 32.50 37.50 -22.88
N THR A 12 31.31 37.99 -22.56
CA THR A 12 31.05 39.04 -21.58
C THR A 12 29.57 38.94 -21.22
N ALA A 13 29.09 39.11 -20.00
CA ALA A 13 29.67 39.31 -18.68
C ALA A 13 28.47 39.41 -17.71
N VAL A 14 28.78 39.52 -16.40
CA VAL A 14 27.94 40.14 -15.36
C VAL A 14 26.77 39.28 -14.82
N ALA A 15 26.42 39.26 -13.53
CA ALA A 15 27.07 39.25 -12.23
C ALA A 15 25.94 39.29 -11.18
N LEU A 16 26.32 39.11 -9.92
CA LEU A 16 25.70 39.65 -8.70
C LEU A 16 24.53 38.88 -8.02
N SER A 17 24.91 38.34 -6.86
CA SER A 17 24.30 38.54 -5.53
C SER A 17 22.97 37.88 -5.16
N GLY A 18 23.08 36.96 -4.19
CA GLY A 18 22.30 37.04 -2.94
C GLY A 18 20.99 36.25 -2.90
N GLY A 19 20.82 35.42 -1.87
CA GLY A 19 19.50 34.87 -1.53
C GLY A 19 19.55 33.58 -0.72
N LEU A 20 19.63 33.73 0.61
CA LEU A 20 19.24 32.70 1.58
C LEU A 20 17.72 32.46 1.42
N ALA A 21 17.27 31.22 1.19
CA ALA A 21 16.06 30.61 1.78
C ALA A 21 15.44 29.49 0.93
N ALA A 22 15.05 28.44 1.64
CA ALA A 22 13.86 27.62 1.44
C ALA A 22 13.79 26.68 0.22
N ALA A 23 13.98 25.39 0.52
CA ALA A 23 13.32 24.31 -0.20
C ALA A 23 11.79 24.50 -0.22
N PRO A 24 11.11 24.21 -1.34
CA PRO A 24 9.76 23.67 -1.31
C PRO A 24 9.93 22.14 -1.29
N ALA A 25 9.74 21.46 -0.15
CA ALA A 25 8.43 21.10 0.36
C ALA A 25 7.50 20.63 -0.76
N ALA A 26 7.39 19.29 -0.85
CA ALA A 26 6.25 18.51 -1.30
C ALA A 26 5.19 19.26 -2.13
N SER A 27 5.13 18.93 -3.43
CA SER A 27 3.91 19.14 -4.20
C SER A 27 2.75 18.50 -3.45
N ALA A 28 1.81 19.37 -3.10
CA ALA A 28 0.57 19.10 -2.40
C ALA A 28 -0.16 17.90 -3.02
N ALA A 29 -0.24 16.82 -2.23
CA ALA A 29 -1.29 15.84 -2.38
C ALA A 29 -2.61 16.52 -2.02
N THR A 30 -3.30 17.05 -3.02
CA THR A 30 -4.73 17.33 -2.94
C THR A 30 -5.43 16.23 -3.73
N SER A 31 -5.90 15.22 -3.01
CA SER A 31 -7.10 14.48 -3.39
C SER A 31 -7.88 14.18 -2.13
N SER A 32 -9.01 14.87 -2.05
CA SER A 32 -10.07 14.75 -1.07
C SER A 32 -10.55 13.30 -0.95
N ALA A 33 -10.54 12.79 0.28
CA ALA A 33 -11.51 11.80 0.72
C ALA A 33 -11.83 12.07 2.19
N ALA A 34 -12.56 13.15 2.44
CA ALA A 34 -13.47 13.19 3.57
C ALA A 34 -14.58 12.15 3.31
N ALA A 35 -14.28 10.88 3.58
CA ALA A 35 -15.32 9.90 3.85
C ALA A 35 -15.75 10.13 5.29
N ALA A 36 -16.88 10.80 5.46
CA ALA A 36 -17.63 10.87 6.71
C ALA A 36 -17.81 9.46 7.33
N PRO A 37 -17.94 9.35 8.66
CA PRO A 37 -17.89 8.07 9.35
C PRO A 37 -19.17 7.28 9.07
N VAL A 38 -19.09 6.31 8.17
CA VAL A 38 -20.18 5.35 7.99
C VAL A 38 -20.05 4.27 9.05
N GLY A 39 -20.81 4.47 10.13
CA GLY A 39 -21.46 3.40 10.89
C GLY A 39 -20.55 2.47 11.70
N ALA A 40 -20.58 2.68 13.02
CA ALA A 40 -20.28 1.70 14.07
C ALA A 40 -18.96 0.93 13.90
N ALA A 41 -17.98 1.34 14.71
CA ALA A 41 -16.77 0.57 15.01
C ALA A 41 -17.12 -0.78 15.63
N THR A 42 -17.56 -1.73 14.80
CA THR A 42 -17.60 -3.14 15.18
C THR A 42 -16.15 -3.57 15.20
N THR A 43 -15.58 -3.61 16.40
CA THR A 43 -14.24 -4.16 16.56
C THR A 43 -14.33 -5.65 16.28
N TYR A 44 -13.71 -6.08 15.19
CA TYR A 44 -13.63 -7.48 14.84
C TYR A 44 -12.60 -8.17 15.74
N SER A 45 -13.02 -9.27 16.36
CA SER A 45 -12.16 -10.11 17.20
C SER A 45 -11.40 -11.12 16.34
N CYS A 46 -10.12 -10.87 16.10
CA CYS A 46 -9.31 -11.76 15.29
C CYS A 46 -8.95 -13.06 16.02
N SER A 47 -9.72 -14.11 15.78
CA SER A 47 -9.38 -15.49 16.14
C SER A 47 -8.97 -16.22 14.86
N VAL A 48 -7.67 -16.18 14.52
CA VAL A 48 -7.16 -16.86 13.32
C VAL A 48 -6.89 -18.33 13.63
N TYR A 49 -7.48 -19.21 12.84
CA TYR A 49 -7.30 -20.66 12.95
C TYR A 49 -7.06 -21.28 11.58
N TRP A 50 -6.45 -22.45 11.58
CA TRP A 50 -6.32 -23.27 10.38
C TRP A 50 -7.65 -23.96 10.10
N HIS A 51 -8.14 -23.84 8.86
CA HIS A 51 -9.33 -24.53 8.41
C HIS A 51 -9.02 -25.40 7.20
N GLU A 52 -9.44 -26.66 7.26
CA GLU A 52 -9.24 -27.64 6.20
C GLU A 52 -10.57 -28.30 5.83
N THR A 53 -10.82 -28.36 4.54
CA THR A 53 -11.99 -28.99 3.91
C THR A 53 -11.52 -29.74 2.67
N THR A 54 -12.42 -30.48 2.05
CA THR A 54 -12.15 -31.25 0.83
C THR A 54 -11.54 -30.42 -0.32
N ASN A 55 -11.79 -29.10 -0.38
CA ASN A 55 -11.34 -28.24 -1.48
C ASN A 55 -10.50 -27.04 -1.02
N TYR A 56 -10.15 -26.95 0.28
CA TYR A 56 -9.41 -25.83 0.84
C TYR A 56 -8.65 -26.20 2.09
N ALA A 57 -7.38 -25.82 2.17
CA ALA A 57 -6.65 -25.68 3.42
C ALA A 57 -6.03 -24.27 3.53
N GLY A 58 -6.21 -23.60 4.68
CA GLY A 58 -5.55 -22.32 4.96
C GLY A 58 -6.03 -21.64 6.24
N TYR A 59 -5.30 -20.60 6.66
CA TYR A 59 -5.66 -19.72 7.77
C TYR A 59 -6.86 -18.84 7.43
N THR A 60 -7.76 -18.69 8.39
CA THR A 60 -8.91 -17.80 8.31
C THR A 60 -9.25 -17.22 9.69
N ALA A 61 -9.83 -16.02 9.71
CA ALA A 61 -10.43 -15.40 10.90
C ALA A 61 -11.93 -15.69 11.03
N GLY A 62 -12.51 -16.47 10.11
CA GLY A 62 -13.93 -16.85 10.13
C GLY A 62 -14.88 -15.77 9.61
N TYR A 63 -14.38 -14.65 9.08
CA TYR A 63 -15.21 -13.55 8.57
C TYR A 63 -15.51 -13.68 7.10
N SER A 64 -14.55 -14.20 6.32
CA SER A 64 -14.78 -14.39 4.89
C SER A 64 -14.12 -15.63 4.35
N TRP A 65 -14.87 -16.34 3.50
CA TRP A 65 -14.35 -17.41 2.66
C TRP A 65 -14.14 -16.91 1.23
N ALA A 66 -13.84 -15.61 1.04
CA ALA A 66 -13.54 -15.07 -0.28
C ALA A 66 -12.12 -15.45 -0.72
N TRP A 67 -12.00 -15.85 -1.99
CA TRP A 67 -10.74 -16.24 -2.65
C TRP A 67 -10.59 -15.64 -4.05
N ASN A 68 -11.73 -15.42 -4.72
CA ASN A 68 -11.77 -14.87 -6.08
C ASN A 68 -12.16 -13.40 -6.11
N ASP A 69 -12.53 -12.84 -4.97
CA ASP A 69 -12.88 -11.43 -4.86
C ASP A 69 -11.65 -10.57 -4.62
N VAL A 70 -11.62 -9.39 -5.25
CA VAL A 70 -10.59 -8.39 -5.02
C VAL A 70 -11.02 -7.50 -3.86
N VAL A 71 -10.20 -7.42 -2.81
CA VAL A 71 -10.39 -6.47 -1.71
C VAL A 71 -9.38 -5.33 -1.85
N SER A 72 -9.87 -4.13 -2.13
CA SER A 72 -9.08 -2.95 -2.44
C SER A 72 -9.42 -1.78 -1.49
N PRO A 73 -8.63 -0.70 -1.49
CA PRO A 73 -8.93 0.50 -0.71
C PRO A 73 -10.35 1.01 -0.92
N GLY A 74 -11.00 1.39 0.17
CA GLY A 74 -12.40 1.82 0.20
C GLY A 74 -13.43 0.70 0.43
N HIS A 75 -13.04 -0.59 0.35
CA HIS A 75 -13.94 -1.67 0.75
C HIS A 75 -14.19 -1.73 2.25
N VAL A 76 -15.42 -2.07 2.61
CA VAL A 76 -15.87 -2.21 4.01
C VAL A 76 -16.54 -3.57 4.24
N GLY A 77 -16.42 -4.09 5.46
CA GLY A 77 -17.10 -5.29 5.94
C GLY A 77 -16.19 -6.50 6.16
N ASP A 78 -16.81 -7.67 6.27
CA ASP A 78 -16.18 -8.90 6.76
C ASP A 78 -14.97 -9.37 5.94
N ARG A 79 -14.98 -9.13 4.62
CA ARG A 79 -13.84 -9.41 3.74
C ARG A 79 -12.61 -8.59 4.11
N THR A 80 -12.81 -7.32 4.43
CA THR A 80 -11.74 -6.44 4.87
C THR A 80 -11.27 -6.83 6.27
N ALA A 81 -12.19 -7.15 7.18
CA ALA A 81 -11.86 -7.64 8.51
C ALA A 81 -11.01 -8.91 8.46
N GLU A 82 -11.34 -9.84 7.56
CA GLU A 82 -10.54 -11.05 7.28
C GLU A 82 -9.10 -10.69 6.88
N VAL A 83 -8.93 -9.78 5.91
CA VAL A 83 -7.61 -9.30 5.48
C VAL A 83 -6.85 -8.69 6.65
N GLN A 84 -7.48 -7.79 7.41
CA GLN A 84 -6.87 -7.13 8.56
C GLN A 84 -6.44 -8.15 9.64
N CYS A 85 -7.28 -9.15 9.94
CA CYS A 85 -6.93 -10.19 10.91
C CYS A 85 -5.76 -11.05 10.45
N LEU A 86 -5.75 -11.49 9.19
CA LEU A 86 -4.65 -12.29 8.65
C LEU A 86 -3.35 -11.49 8.60
N LEU A 87 -3.37 -10.24 8.14
CA LEU A 87 -2.20 -9.37 8.15
C LEU A 87 -1.62 -9.21 9.56
N LYS A 88 -2.49 -8.98 10.54
CA LYS A 88 -2.09 -8.87 11.95
C LYS A 88 -1.47 -10.17 12.48
N PHE A 89 -2.05 -11.31 12.11
CA PHE A 89 -1.52 -12.63 12.46
C PHE A 89 -0.12 -12.88 11.87
N TRP A 90 0.12 -12.40 10.65
CA TRP A 90 1.44 -12.44 10.00
C TRP A 90 2.43 -11.37 10.49
N GLY A 91 2.05 -10.54 11.47
CA GLY A 91 2.91 -9.53 12.07
C GLY A 91 2.94 -8.19 11.33
N TYR A 92 2.08 -7.99 10.32
CA TYR A 92 1.88 -6.68 9.69
C TYR A 92 0.89 -5.86 10.53
N ASN A 93 0.99 -4.54 10.46
CA ASN A 93 0.10 -3.65 11.21
C ASN A 93 -0.93 -2.97 10.29
N PRO A 94 -2.12 -3.56 10.10
CA PRO A 94 -3.18 -2.96 9.28
C PRO A 94 -3.94 -1.84 10.00
N GLY A 95 -3.61 -1.55 11.27
CA GLY A 95 -4.36 -0.67 12.14
C GLY A 95 -5.41 -1.42 12.98
N THR A 96 -6.50 -0.72 13.30
CA THR A 96 -7.67 -1.31 13.96
C THR A 96 -8.33 -2.30 13.00
N VAL A 97 -8.81 -3.43 13.54
CA VAL A 97 -9.58 -4.40 12.76
C VAL A 97 -11.04 -4.00 12.85
N ASP A 98 -11.39 -3.01 12.03
CA ASP A 98 -12.70 -2.37 11.95
C ASP A 98 -13.47 -2.76 10.69
N GLY A 99 -12.87 -3.60 9.85
CA GLY A 99 -13.44 -3.97 8.55
C GLY A 99 -13.40 -2.83 7.53
N ILE A 100 -12.64 -1.75 7.75
CA ILE A 100 -12.52 -0.62 6.83
C ILE A 100 -11.16 -0.62 6.16
N TYR A 101 -11.14 -0.68 4.82
CA TYR A 101 -9.90 -0.79 4.07
C TYR A 101 -9.30 0.60 3.86
N GLY A 102 -8.65 1.10 4.92
CA GLY A 102 -7.98 2.40 4.94
C GLY A 102 -6.49 2.35 4.58
N ASP A 103 -5.81 3.48 4.77
CA ASP A 103 -4.40 3.65 4.41
C ASP A 103 -3.46 2.70 5.16
N LYS A 104 -3.73 2.45 6.45
CA LYS A 104 -2.93 1.51 7.25
C LYS A 104 -3.04 0.08 6.73
N THR A 105 -4.26 -0.36 6.39
CA THR A 105 -4.49 -1.67 5.79
C THR A 105 -3.81 -1.77 4.42
N THR A 106 -3.93 -0.72 3.59
CA THR A 106 -3.25 -0.63 2.29
C THR A 106 -1.72 -0.74 2.41
N ALA A 107 -1.12 -0.01 3.35
CA ALA A 107 0.31 -0.06 3.60
C ALA A 107 0.74 -1.45 4.07
N ALA A 108 -0.01 -2.07 4.99
CA ALA A 108 0.24 -3.42 5.46
C ALA A 108 0.18 -4.46 4.31
N VAL A 109 -0.81 -4.35 3.41
CA VAL A 109 -0.91 -5.23 2.24
C VAL A 109 0.26 -5.04 1.29
N LYS A 110 0.67 -3.80 1.00
CA LYS A 110 1.83 -3.55 0.14
C LYS A 110 3.12 -4.11 0.71
N SER A 111 3.32 -4.00 2.03
CA SER A 111 4.46 -4.62 2.71
C SER A 111 4.40 -6.14 2.62
N PHE A 112 3.23 -6.74 2.89
CA PHE A 112 3.02 -8.17 2.73
C PHE A 112 3.32 -8.64 1.30
N GLN A 113 2.79 -7.94 0.29
CA GLN A 113 3.02 -8.25 -1.11
C GLN A 113 4.51 -8.15 -1.46
N SER A 114 5.20 -7.10 -1.01
CA SER A 114 6.63 -6.91 -1.23
C SER A 114 7.46 -8.05 -0.62
N ASP A 115 7.18 -8.42 0.62
CA ASP A 115 7.90 -9.48 1.34
C ASP A 115 7.66 -10.87 0.72
N ASN A 116 6.56 -11.04 -0.03
CA ASN A 116 6.20 -12.30 -0.70
C ASN A 116 6.43 -12.28 -2.22
N GLY A 117 7.12 -11.27 -2.76
CA GLY A 117 7.43 -11.18 -4.20
C GLY A 117 6.20 -10.99 -5.11
N LEU A 118 5.11 -10.46 -4.55
CA LEU A 118 3.88 -10.14 -5.29
C LEU A 118 3.92 -8.70 -5.81
N THR A 119 3.05 -8.40 -6.78
CA THR A 119 2.80 -7.03 -7.21
C THR A 119 2.23 -6.20 -6.05
N LYS A 120 2.94 -5.13 -5.68
CA LYS A 120 2.60 -4.22 -4.57
C LYS A 120 1.54 -3.19 -4.93
N ASP A 121 0.41 -3.67 -5.44
CA ASP A 121 -0.75 -2.84 -5.82
C ASP A 121 -1.59 -2.40 -4.61
N GLY A 122 -1.43 -3.05 -3.44
CA GLY A 122 -2.22 -2.79 -2.25
C GLY A 122 -3.66 -3.30 -2.37
N SER A 123 -3.92 -4.29 -3.22
CA SER A 123 -5.21 -4.97 -3.35
C SER A 123 -5.05 -6.47 -3.12
N VAL A 124 -5.94 -7.06 -2.33
CA VAL A 124 -5.93 -8.50 -2.06
C VAL A 124 -6.80 -9.20 -3.10
N GLY A 125 -6.18 -9.62 -4.19
CA GLY A 125 -6.83 -10.38 -5.27
C GLY A 125 -6.45 -11.87 -5.30
N PRO A 126 -6.81 -12.59 -6.38
CA PRO A 126 -6.57 -14.03 -6.53
C PRO A 126 -5.11 -14.48 -6.38
N GLN A 127 -4.15 -13.60 -6.64
CA GLN A 127 -2.73 -13.89 -6.42
C GLN A 127 -2.28 -13.66 -4.98
N THR A 128 -2.95 -12.78 -4.24
CA THR A 128 -2.58 -12.43 -2.86
C THR A 128 -3.28 -13.33 -1.84
N TRP A 129 -4.56 -13.69 -2.06
CA TRP A 129 -5.34 -14.52 -1.15
C TRP A 129 -4.69 -15.86 -0.79
N PRO A 130 -4.19 -16.67 -1.75
CA PRO A 130 -3.57 -17.95 -1.43
C PRO A 130 -2.35 -17.77 -0.54
N VAL A 131 -1.55 -16.73 -0.80
CA VAL A 131 -0.34 -16.43 -0.01
C VAL A 131 -0.71 -15.97 1.39
N LEU A 132 -1.72 -15.10 1.51
CA LEU A 132 -2.20 -14.58 2.80
C LEU A 132 -2.83 -15.67 3.68
N ARG A 133 -3.44 -16.69 3.07
CA ARG A 133 -4.08 -17.81 3.77
C ARG A 133 -3.14 -18.99 4.01
N ALA A 134 -2.19 -19.29 3.12
CA ALA A 134 -1.26 -20.40 3.31
C ALA A 134 -0.26 -20.11 4.43
N GLY A 135 0.14 -18.84 4.54
CA GLY A 135 1.15 -18.43 5.48
C GLY A 135 2.54 -18.72 5.00
N TYR A 136 3.34 -17.68 4.91
CA TYR A 136 4.77 -17.81 4.68
C TYR A 136 5.52 -17.28 5.89
N LYS A 137 6.30 -18.17 6.49
CA LYS A 137 7.23 -17.87 7.57
C LYS A 137 8.45 -17.14 6.98
N LYS A 138 8.89 -16.08 7.66
CA LYS A 138 10.31 -15.71 7.66
C LYS A 138 11.12 -16.78 8.38
#